data_AF-A0A2T0TIZ8-F1
#
_entry.id   AF-A0A2T0TIZ8-F1
#
_cell.length_a   1.000
_cell.length_b   1.000
_cell.length_c   1.000
_cell.angle_alpha   90.00
_cell.angle_beta   90.00
_cell.angle_gamma   90.00
#
_symmetry.space_group_name_H-M   'P 1'
#
loop_
_entity.id
_entity.type
_entity.pdbx_description
1 polymer ?
#
loop_
_entity_poly.entity_id
_entity_poly.type
_entity_poly.pdbx_seq_one_letter_code
_entity_poly.pdbx_strand_id
1 'polypeptide(L)'
;MSDQHGPGVRQHNPLTTRVNQPNREEGVVRAGEHPVEHERPEDWGWHGRAGKWAQIAGWLTVLAMLAYLWGNHEGRMEDLWLIGIAAGLVVMLLWDLRRKRTAWRP
;
A
#
# COMPACT_ATOMS: atom_id res chain seq x y z
N MET A 1 34.97 -4.76 43.52
CA MET A 1 34.40 -4.97 42.17
C MET A 1 34.39 -3.59 41.52
N SER A 2 35.33 -3.30 40.62
CA SER A 2 35.50 -1.96 40.07
C SER A 2 34.59 -1.73 38.87
N ASP A 3 33.69 -0.75 38.99
CA ASP A 3 32.87 -0.23 37.91
C ASP A 3 33.76 0.46 36.87
N GLN A 4 33.97 -0.21 35.72
CA GLN A 4 34.58 0.41 34.56
C GLN A 4 33.52 1.21 33.78
N HIS A 5 33.15 2.38 34.28
CA HIS A 5 32.53 3.42 33.45
C HIS A 5 33.65 4.18 32.72
N GLY A 6 34.03 3.69 31.54
CA GLY A 6 34.89 4.45 30.63
C GLY A 6 34.20 5.75 30.20
N PRO A 7 34.93 6.86 29.99
CA PRO A 7 34.35 8.09 29.46
C PRO A 7 33.76 7.77 28.08
N GLY A 8 32.43 7.85 27.96
CA GLY A 8 31.71 7.55 26.72
C GLY A 8 32.36 8.29 25.56
N VAL A 9 32.99 7.55 24.64
CA VAL A 9 33.72 8.12 23.52
C VAL A 9 32.70 8.77 22.58
N ARG A 10 32.47 10.08 22.74
CA ARG A 10 31.76 10.92 21.79
C ARG A 10 32.62 11.06 20.54
N GLN A 11 32.59 10.08 19.65
CA GLN A 11 33.25 10.19 18.35
C GLN A 11 32.51 11.25 17.52
N HIS A 12 33.16 12.39 17.29
CA HIS A 12 32.67 13.41 16.38
C HIS A 12 32.98 12.97 14.95
N ASN A 13 31.94 12.67 14.17
CA ASN A 13 32.05 12.36 12.76
C ASN A 13 31.39 13.50 11.97
N PRO A 14 32.11 14.18 11.05
CA PRO A 14 31.54 15.28 10.27
C PRO A 14 30.42 14.83 9.32
N LEU A 15 30.28 13.53 9.07
CA LEU A 15 29.23 12.94 8.24
C LEU A 15 27.95 12.63 9.01
N THR A 16 27.90 12.86 10.33
CA THR A 16 26.72 12.60 11.14
C THR A 16 26.37 13.78 12.05
N THR A 17 25.07 14.05 12.18
CA THR A 17 24.49 15.03 13.09
C THR A 17 23.70 14.30 14.16
N ARG A 18 23.89 14.71 15.42
CA ARG A 18 23.07 14.22 16.52
C ARG A 18 21.81 15.07 16.62
N VAL A 19 20.68 14.41 16.79
CA VAL A 19 19.36 15.00 16.80
C VAL A 19 18.59 14.46 18.00
N ASN A 20 17.88 15.33 18.70
CA ASN A 20 16.99 14.93 19.78
C ASN A 20 15.77 14.23 19.15
N GLN A 21 15.55 12.95 19.45
CA GLN A 21 14.40 12.20 18.96
C GLN A 21 13.39 12.01 20.10
N PRO A 22 12.08 12.20 19.86
CA PRO A 22 11.08 11.95 20.89
C PRO A 22 11.13 10.47 21.34
N ASN A 23 11.20 10.25 22.66
CA ASN A 23 11.37 8.93 23.31
C ASN A 23 12.72 8.20 23.05
N ARG A 24 13.79 8.89 22.64
CA ARG A 24 15.15 8.30 22.55
C ARG A 24 16.22 9.27 23.06
N GLU A 25 17.24 8.72 23.73
CA GLU A 25 18.28 9.49 24.43
C GLU A 25 19.15 10.40 23.54
N GLU A 26 19.32 10.09 22.24
CA GLU A 26 19.86 10.94 21.17
C GLU A 26 19.97 10.08 19.89
N GLY A 27 19.45 10.55 18.76
CA GLY A 27 19.60 9.86 17.47
C GLY A 27 20.85 10.35 16.72
N VAL A 28 21.59 9.46 16.05
CA VAL A 28 22.65 9.85 15.11
C VAL A 28 22.09 9.72 13.70
N VAL A 29 22.01 10.84 12.97
CA VAL A 29 21.51 10.92 11.59
C VAL A 29 22.67 11.35 10.69
N ARG A 30 22.64 11.02 9.39
CA ARG A 30 23.66 11.56 8.47
C ARG A 30 23.53 13.08 8.35
N ALA A 31 24.66 13.75 8.14
CA ALA A 31 24.70 15.19 7.92
C ALA A 31 23.82 15.55 6.70
N GLY A 32 22.81 16.40 6.93
CA GLY A 32 21.85 16.83 5.91
C GLY A 32 20.57 15.99 5.80
N GLU A 33 20.44 14.92 6.59
CA GLU A 33 19.27 14.04 6.58
C GLU A 33 18.35 14.34 7.77
N HIS A 34 17.02 14.22 7.59
CA HIS A 34 16.05 14.53 8.64
C HIS A 34 15.85 13.34 9.60
N PRO A 35 15.71 13.57 10.91
CA PRO A 35 15.35 12.51 11.85
C PRO A 35 13.99 11.91 11.47
N VAL A 36 13.88 10.58 11.49
CA VAL A 36 12.57 9.91 11.42
C VAL A 36 11.89 10.10 12.78
N GLU A 37 10.96 11.04 12.85
CA GLU A 37 10.19 11.38 14.05
C GLU A 37 9.11 10.31 14.35
N HIS A 38 8.54 9.72 13.31
CA HIS A 38 7.52 8.67 13.40
C HIS A 38 7.54 7.81 12.13
N GLU A 39 7.49 6.49 12.30
CA GLU A 39 7.36 5.55 11.18
C GLU A 39 5.94 5.63 10.62
N ARG A 40 5.78 5.96 9.34
CA ARG A 40 4.48 5.95 8.67
C ARG A 40 4.31 4.62 7.94
N PRO A 41 3.09 4.04 7.86
CA PRO A 41 2.80 2.85 7.05
C PRO A 41 3.00 3.03 5.53
N GLU A 42 3.66 4.08 5.09
CA GLU A 42 4.07 4.29 3.70
C GLU A 42 5.60 4.24 3.56
N ASP A 43 6.35 4.20 4.66
CA ASP A 43 7.81 4.16 4.66
C ASP A 43 8.36 2.72 4.53
N TRP A 44 7.55 1.72 4.88
CA TRP A 44 7.90 0.29 4.89
C TRP A 44 7.88 -0.42 3.52
N GLY A 45 7.57 0.30 2.44
CA GLY A 45 7.37 -0.27 1.10
C GLY A 45 5.90 -0.64 0.80
N TRP A 46 5.67 -1.53 -0.18
CA TRP A 46 4.36 -1.86 -0.78
C TRP A 46 3.16 -0.96 -0.40
N HIS A 47 3.16 0.25 -0.96
CA HIS A 47 2.05 1.21 -0.90
C HIS A 47 1.59 1.61 -2.32
N GLY A 48 2.11 0.94 -3.35
CA GLY A 48 1.80 1.23 -4.74
C GLY A 48 0.36 0.92 -5.10
N ARG A 49 -0.35 1.90 -5.66
CA ARG A 49 -1.66 1.68 -6.27
C ARG A 49 -1.48 1.17 -7.69
N ALA A 50 -2.13 0.05 -8.03
CA ALA A 50 -2.06 -0.55 -9.37
C ALA A 50 -2.60 0.33 -10.52
N GLY A 51 -3.21 1.49 -10.21
CA GLY A 51 -3.60 2.50 -11.20
C GLY A 51 -4.56 1.97 -12.28
N LYS A 52 -4.10 1.98 -13.54
CA LYS A 52 -4.85 1.45 -14.70
C LYS A 52 -4.90 -0.08 -14.75
N TRP A 53 -3.89 -0.76 -14.19
CA TRP A 53 -3.81 -2.22 -14.23
C TRP A 53 -4.91 -2.88 -13.40
N ALA A 54 -5.35 -2.24 -12.31
CA ALA A 54 -6.51 -2.68 -11.54
C ALA A 54 -7.79 -2.72 -12.39
N GLN A 55 -7.97 -1.74 -13.28
CA GLN A 55 -9.13 -1.70 -14.19
C GLN A 55 -9.04 -2.80 -15.26
N ILE A 56 -7.87 -2.96 -15.89
CA ILE A 56 -7.65 -3.99 -16.90
C ILE A 56 -7.88 -5.38 -16.31
N ALA A 57 -7.27 -5.67 -15.15
CA ALA A 57 -7.45 -6.94 -14.45
C ALA A 57 -8.92 -7.17 -14.07
N GLY A 58 -9.61 -6.16 -13.54
CA GLY A 58 -11.02 -6.26 -13.19
C GLY A 58 -11.92 -6.60 -14.40
N TRP A 59 -11.73 -5.92 -15.54
CA TRP A 59 -12.48 -6.24 -16.76
C TRP A 59 -12.14 -7.63 -17.31
N LEU A 60 -10.87 -8.05 -17.24
CA LEU A 60 -10.48 -9.41 -17.62
C LEU A 60 -11.16 -10.46 -16.74
N THR A 61 -11.27 -10.22 -15.42
CA THR A 61 -12.01 -11.09 -14.50
C THR A 61 -13.49 -11.16 -14.87
N VAL A 62 -14.14 -10.03 -15.17
CA VAL A 62 -15.54 -10.02 -15.63
C VAL A 62 -15.71 -10.88 -16.89
N LEU A 63 -14.84 -10.70 -17.89
CA LEU A 63 -14.88 -11.48 -19.13
C LEU A 63 -14.67 -12.98 -18.86
N ALA A 64 -13.72 -13.33 -17.99
CA ALA A 64 -13.48 -14.71 -17.62
C ALA A 64 -14.71 -15.34 -16.93
N MET A 65 -15.37 -14.62 -16.02
CA MET A 65 -16.59 -15.10 -15.36
C MET A 65 -17.75 -15.30 -16.35
N LEU A 66 -17.92 -14.39 -17.30
CA LEU A 66 -18.98 -14.54 -18.32
C LEU A 66 -18.66 -15.66 -19.32
N ALA A 67 -17.39 -15.93 -19.60
CA ALA A 67 -16.98 -17.07 -20.41
C ALA A 67 -17.38 -18.41 -19.76
N TYR A 68 -17.38 -18.48 -18.43
CA TYR A 68 -17.86 -19.65 -17.66
C TYR A 68 -19.37 -19.91 -17.80
N LEU A 69 -20.15 -19.07 -18.48
CA LEU A 69 -21.55 -19.39 -18.79
C LEU A 69 -21.68 -20.41 -19.94
N TRP A 70 -20.62 -20.61 -20.72
CA TRP A 70 -20.58 -21.63 -21.76
C TRP A 70 -19.90 -22.89 -21.21
N GLY A 71 -20.70 -23.92 -20.92
CA GLY A 71 -20.20 -25.16 -20.34
C GLY A 71 -21.32 -26.17 -20.05
N ASN A 72 -20.97 -27.22 -19.33
CA ASN A 72 -21.89 -28.31 -18.96
C ASN A 72 -22.76 -27.96 -17.74
N HIS A 73 -23.36 -26.77 -17.71
CA HIS A 73 -24.20 -26.35 -16.59
C HIS A 73 -25.58 -27.00 -16.70
N GLU A 74 -25.86 -27.95 -15.82
CA GLU A 74 -27.19 -28.56 -15.73
C GLU A 74 -28.14 -27.76 -14.82
N GLY A 75 -27.57 -27.03 -13.85
CA GLY A 75 -28.30 -26.22 -12.88
C GLY A 75 -28.15 -24.73 -13.14
N ARG A 76 -29.27 -24.00 -13.22
CA ARG A 76 -29.28 -22.53 -13.42
C ARG A 76 -28.73 -21.71 -12.24
N MET A 77 -28.49 -22.37 -11.09
CA MET A 77 -28.03 -21.67 -9.89
C MET A 77 -26.60 -21.15 -10.05
N GLU A 78 -25.74 -21.89 -10.76
CA GLU A 78 -24.37 -21.47 -11.03
C GLU A 78 -24.35 -20.21 -11.90
N ASP A 79 -25.12 -20.20 -12.99
CA ASP A 79 -25.27 -19.03 -13.88
C ASP A 79 -25.74 -17.79 -13.12
N LEU A 80 -26.69 -17.95 -12.19
CA LEU A 80 -27.20 -16.87 -11.35
C LEU A 80 -26.10 -16.24 -10.50
N TRP A 81 -25.24 -17.05 -9.90
CA TRP A 81 -24.10 -16.56 -9.12
C TRP A 81 -23.02 -15.94 -10.00
N LEU A 82 -22.69 -16.56 -11.14
CA LEU A 82 -21.70 -16.03 -12.08
C LEU A 82 -22.14 -14.65 -12.61
N ILE A 83 -23.39 -14.53 -13.06
CA ILE A 83 -23.97 -13.27 -13.54
C ILE A 83 -24.05 -12.26 -12.41
N GLY A 84 -24.52 -12.65 -11.22
CA GLY A 84 -24.68 -11.75 -10.07
C GLY A 84 -23.34 -11.13 -9.63
N ILE A 85 -22.29 -11.95 -9.50
CA ILE A 85 -20.96 -11.48 -9.13
C ILE A 85 -20.34 -10.65 -10.27
N ALA A 86 -20.46 -11.09 -11.53
CA ALA A 86 -19.95 -10.33 -12.67
C ALA A 86 -20.62 -8.94 -12.77
N ALA A 87 -21.94 -8.86 -12.58
CA ALA A 87 -22.68 -7.60 -12.56
C ALA A 87 -22.20 -6.69 -11.41
N GLY A 88 -21.99 -7.24 -10.22
CA GLY A 88 -21.42 -6.50 -9.08
C GLY A 88 -20.04 -5.91 -9.39
N LEU A 89 -19.15 -6.70 -10.01
CA LEU A 89 -17.83 -6.24 -10.43
C LEU A 89 -17.92 -5.13 -11.49
N VAL A 90 -18.79 -5.27 -12.49
CA VAL A 90 -19.01 -4.22 -13.51
C VAL A 90 -19.45 -2.92 -12.86
N VAL A 91 -20.41 -2.96 -11.93
CA VAL A 91 -20.86 -1.76 -11.20
C VAL A 91 -19.71 -1.11 -10.43
N MET A 92 -18.90 -1.91 -9.72
CA MET A 92 -17.73 -1.40 -8.99
C MET A 92 -16.69 -0.76 -9.92
N LEU A 93 -16.38 -1.40 -11.06
CA LEU A 93 -15.40 -0.88 -12.02
C LEU A 93 -15.87 0.42 -12.66
N LEU A 94 -17.15 0.50 -13.05
CA LEU A 94 -17.75 1.72 -13.59
C LEU A 94 -17.77 2.83 -12.55
N TRP A 95 -18.08 2.51 -11.28
CA TRP A 95 -18.01 3.47 -10.19
C TRP A 95 -16.58 3.99 -9.97
N ASP A 96 -15.57 3.10 -9.96
CA ASP A 96 -14.16 3.50 -9.84
C ASP A 96 -13.73 4.40 -11.02
N LEU A 97 -14.14 4.10 -12.26
CA LEU A 97 -13.90 4.97 -13.42
C LEU A 97 -14.55 6.35 -13.24
N ARG A 98 -15.81 6.38 -12.78
CA ARG A 98 -16.53 7.63 -12.51
C ARG A 98 -15.84 8.45 -11.44
N ARG A 99 -15.47 7.82 -10.31
CA ARG A 99 -14.77 8.47 -9.19
C ARG A 99 -13.44 9.07 -9.64
N LYS A 100 -12.65 8.33 -10.43
CA LYS A 100 -11.38 8.82 -11.00
C LYS A 100 -11.58 10.02 -11.93
N ARG A 101 -12.68 10.04 -12.70
CA ARG A 101 -13.07 11.16 -13.56
C ARG A 101 -13.70 12.34 -12.83
N THR A 102 -14.01 12.24 -11.54
CA THR A 102 -14.56 13.35 -10.77
C THR A 102 -13.65 13.75 -9.61
N ALA A 103 -12.42 13.22 -9.56
CA ALA A 103 -11.49 13.42 -8.45
C ALA A 103 -11.02 14.88 -8.29
N TRP A 104 -11.22 15.73 -9.31
CA TRP A 104 -10.91 17.16 -9.26
C TRP A 104 -12.07 18.04 -8.81
N ARG A 105 -13.26 17.47 -8.58
CA ARG A 105 -14.41 18.19 -8.03
C ARG A 105 -14.38 18.04 -6.50
N PRO A 106 -14.43 19.14 -5.74
CA PRO A 106 -14.42 19.11 -4.28
C PRO A 106 -15.66 18.40 -3.71
#